data_AF-A0A7G3ACR1-F1
#
_entry.id   AF-A0A7G3ACR1-F1
#
_cell.length_a   1.000
_cell.length_b   1.000
_cell.length_c   1.000
_cell.angle_alpha   90.00
_cell.angle_beta   90.00
_cell.angle_gamma   90.00
#
_symmetry.space_group_name_H-M   'P 1'
#
loop_
_entity.id
_entity.type
_entity.pdbx_description
1 polymer ?
#
loop_
_entity_poly.entity_id
_entity_poly.type
_entity_poly.pdbx_seq_one_letter_code
_entity_poly.pdbx_strand_id
1 'polypeptide(L)'
;MAYSWDNRVDFVVRFMYDIDNNGFLDDNDFQCMAVRAAVIEGKGNVNDGRLGEYRHIMKSLWEEISDLADDDKDGKISTEEFKGAVKKTCVGKPYDGFPQAMKAFIEANFKMIDLNSDGVINLEEYRYNCITRIAVDDIKVVDEAYNRLLNAMKAFIEANFKMIDLNSDGVINLEEYRYNCITRIAVDDIKVVDEAYNRLLNDDDRKRGGLTLARYQELYSHYLGGTDEKNPGVTLFGPLTN
;
A
#
# COMPACT_ATOMS: atom_id res chain seq x y z
N MET A 1 25.12 -2.42 0.96
CA MET A 1 24.34 -1.24 0.48
C MET A 1 23.30 -0.90 1.52
N ALA A 2 22.98 0.38 1.74
CA ALA A 2 22.05 0.80 2.80
C ALA A 2 20.67 0.12 2.72
N TYR A 3 20.19 -0.18 1.51
CA TYR A 3 18.89 -0.78 1.23
C TYR A 3 18.93 -2.30 0.92
N SER A 4 19.94 -3.03 1.40
CA SER A 4 19.95 -4.49 1.28
C SER A 4 18.69 -5.11 1.93
N TRP A 5 18.33 -6.33 1.52
CA TRP A 5 17.20 -7.03 2.14
C TRP A 5 17.41 -7.19 3.64
N ASP A 6 18.61 -7.60 4.08
CA ASP A 6 18.92 -7.76 5.50
C ASP A 6 18.74 -6.46 6.28
N ASN A 7 19.29 -5.34 5.80
CA ASN A 7 19.15 -4.04 6.46
C ASN A 7 17.69 -3.58 6.54
N ARG A 8 16.87 -3.87 5.53
CA ARG A 8 15.44 -3.53 5.54
C ARG A 8 14.66 -4.36 6.55
N VAL A 9 14.96 -5.66 6.67
CA VAL A 9 14.33 -6.52 7.66
C VAL A 9 14.78 -6.15 9.08
N ASP A 10 16.08 -5.89 9.28
CA ASP A 10 16.63 -5.42 10.57
C ASP A 10 15.96 -4.11 11.01
N PHE A 11 15.79 -3.18 10.06
CA PHE A 11 15.10 -1.91 10.33
C PHE A 11 13.65 -2.12 10.76
N VAL A 12 12.92 -2.99 10.07
CA VAL A 12 11.52 -3.31 10.37
C VAL A 12 11.41 -3.92 11.77
N VAL A 13 12.20 -4.94 12.09
CA VAL A 13 12.16 -5.57 13.42
C VAL A 13 12.45 -4.53 14.49
N ARG A 14 13.56 -3.79 14.37
CA ARG A 14 14.04 -2.89 15.41
C ARG A 14 13.21 -1.62 15.62
N PHE A 15 12.78 -0.97 14.55
CA PHE A 15 12.15 0.35 14.65
C PHE A 15 10.63 0.31 14.47
N MET A 16 10.09 -0.81 13.98
CA MET A 16 8.65 -0.94 13.79
C MET A 16 8.00 -1.87 14.79
N TYR A 17 8.67 -2.95 15.21
CA TYR A 17 8.02 -4.04 15.96
C TYR A 17 8.56 -4.24 17.38
N ASP A 18 9.86 -4.07 17.60
CA ASP A 18 10.49 -4.08 18.94
C ASP A 18 10.22 -2.74 19.63
N ILE A 19 9.07 -2.65 20.31
CA ILE A 19 8.53 -1.41 20.87
C ILE A 19 9.25 -1.03 22.16
N ASP A 20 9.60 -2.01 22.99
CA ASP A 20 10.34 -1.75 24.22
C ASP A 20 11.88 -1.72 24.02
N ASN A 21 12.34 -2.00 22.79
CA ASN A 21 13.73 -1.98 22.35
C ASN A 21 14.61 -2.94 23.18
N ASN A 22 14.07 -4.13 23.48
CA ASN A 22 14.75 -5.19 24.21
C ASN A 22 15.60 -6.10 23.28
N GLY A 23 15.48 -5.94 21.95
CA GLY A 23 16.28 -6.63 20.94
C GLY A 23 15.63 -7.90 20.35
N PHE A 24 14.42 -8.25 20.75
CA PHE A 24 13.64 -9.36 20.23
C PHE A 24 12.16 -8.98 20.18
N LEU A 25 11.34 -9.76 19.45
CA LEU A 25 9.89 -9.57 19.50
C LEU A 25 9.28 -10.54 20.50
N ASP A 26 8.45 -10.04 21.40
CA ASP A 26 7.71 -10.88 22.35
C ASP A 26 6.26 -10.41 22.56
N ASP A 27 5.53 -11.09 23.44
CA ASP A 27 4.15 -10.70 23.78
C ASP A 27 4.05 -9.24 24.27
N ASN A 28 5.08 -8.73 24.96
CA ASN A 28 5.07 -7.39 25.53
C ASN A 28 5.06 -6.32 24.44
N ASP A 29 5.77 -6.51 23.33
CA ASP A 29 5.72 -5.59 22.18
C ASP A 29 4.31 -5.44 21.64
N PHE A 30 3.59 -6.54 21.52
CA PHE A 30 2.21 -6.58 21.02
C PHE A 30 1.24 -5.95 22.02
N GLN A 31 1.45 -6.15 23.32
CA GLN A 31 0.69 -5.44 24.35
C GLN A 31 0.98 -3.93 24.33
N CYS A 32 2.23 -3.51 24.10
CA CYS A 32 2.61 -2.12 23.94
C CYS A 32 1.98 -1.50 22.68
N MET A 33 1.91 -2.24 21.57
CA MET A 33 1.19 -1.82 20.35
C MET A 33 -0.30 -1.62 20.61
N ALA A 34 -0.94 -2.50 21.39
CA ALA A 34 -2.35 -2.34 21.76
C ALA A 34 -2.61 -1.05 22.55
N VAL A 35 -1.74 -0.74 23.53
CA VAL A 35 -1.82 0.51 24.30
C VAL A 35 -1.63 1.72 23.39
N ARG A 36 -0.59 1.68 22.54
CA ARG A 36 -0.30 2.77 21.59
C ARG A 36 -1.47 3.01 20.65
N ALA A 37 -2.07 1.96 20.09
CA ALA A 37 -3.24 2.06 19.22
C ALA A 37 -4.42 2.72 19.93
N ALA A 38 -4.76 2.26 21.15
CA ALA A 38 -5.85 2.83 21.93
C ALA A 38 -5.65 4.32 22.26
N VAL A 39 -4.42 4.72 22.60
CA VAL A 39 -4.08 6.11 22.91
C VAL A 39 -4.15 6.99 21.65
N ILE A 40 -3.65 6.50 20.51
CA ILE A 40 -3.65 7.24 19.25
C ILE A 40 -5.08 7.44 18.76
N GLU A 41 -5.88 6.37 18.68
CA GLU A 41 -7.28 6.43 18.24
C GLU A 41 -8.09 7.37 19.15
N GLY A 42 -7.90 7.25 20.46
CA GLY A 42 -8.55 8.08 21.45
C GLY A 42 -8.01 9.51 21.55
N LYS A 43 -6.98 9.87 20.77
CA LYS A 43 -6.27 11.15 20.84
C LYS A 43 -5.86 11.52 22.27
N GLY A 44 -5.36 10.53 23.01
CA GLY A 44 -4.98 10.63 24.42
C GLY A 44 -6.04 10.14 25.41
N ASN A 45 -7.32 10.02 25.02
CA ASN A 45 -8.37 9.46 25.87
C ASN A 45 -8.46 7.94 25.70
N VAL A 46 -8.18 7.18 26.75
CA VAL A 46 -8.18 5.71 26.69
C VAL A 46 -9.49 5.17 27.23
N ASN A 47 -10.22 4.40 26.41
CA ASN A 47 -11.38 3.63 26.82
C ASN A 47 -10.96 2.19 27.13
N ASP A 48 -11.28 1.69 28.34
CA ASP A 48 -10.87 0.34 28.78
C ASP A 48 -11.45 -0.79 27.93
N GLY A 49 -12.69 -0.64 27.44
CA GLY A 49 -13.31 -1.60 26.53
C GLY A 49 -12.55 -1.68 25.22
N ARG A 50 -12.25 -0.51 24.63
CA ARG A 50 -11.49 -0.42 23.38
C ARG A 50 -10.06 -0.92 23.53
N LEU A 51 -9.40 -0.60 24.64
CA LEU A 51 -8.07 -1.15 24.96
C LEU A 51 -8.12 -2.67 25.09
N GLY A 52 -9.17 -3.22 25.73
CA GLY A 52 -9.40 -4.66 25.82
C GLY A 52 -9.51 -5.33 24.45
N GLU A 53 -10.26 -4.73 23.52
CA GLU A 53 -10.35 -5.19 22.13
C GLU A 53 -8.99 -5.21 21.45
N TYR A 54 -8.21 -4.13 21.55
CA TYR A 54 -6.88 -4.08 20.96
C TYR A 54 -5.92 -5.10 21.57
N ARG A 55 -5.96 -5.29 22.89
CA ARG A 55 -5.13 -6.31 23.56
C ARG A 55 -5.48 -7.72 23.09
N HIS A 56 -6.76 -8.02 22.90
CA HIS A 56 -7.19 -9.30 22.38
C HIS A 56 -6.68 -9.52 20.94
N ILE A 57 -6.87 -8.53 20.06
CA ILE A 57 -6.40 -8.59 18.67
C ILE A 57 -4.87 -8.79 18.62
N MET A 58 -4.12 -7.98 19.38
CA MET A 58 -2.66 -8.06 19.39
C MET A 58 -2.15 -9.36 20.02
N LYS A 59 -2.87 -9.92 21.00
CA LYS A 59 -2.52 -11.22 21.58
C LYS A 59 -2.68 -12.35 20.57
N SER A 60 -3.83 -12.43 19.89
CA SER A 60 -4.03 -13.44 18.84
C SER A 60 -3.02 -13.30 17.72
N LEU A 61 -2.68 -12.07 17.35
CA LEU A 61 -1.66 -11.79 16.34
C LEU A 61 -0.26 -12.24 16.77
N TRP A 62 0.12 -12.00 18.03
CA TRP A 62 1.37 -12.50 18.59
C TRP A 62 1.44 -14.03 18.54
N GLU A 63 0.38 -14.71 18.98
CA GLU A 63 0.30 -16.17 18.98
C GLU A 63 0.51 -16.74 17.57
N GLU A 64 -0.16 -16.17 16.55
CA GLU A 64 0.01 -16.62 15.16
C GLU A 64 1.42 -16.35 14.60
N ILE A 65 2.06 -15.24 14.98
CA ILE A 65 3.42 -14.89 14.53
C ILE A 65 4.47 -15.76 15.23
N SER A 66 4.33 -15.98 16.55
CA SER A 66 5.18 -16.89 17.33
C SER A 66 5.09 -18.31 16.78
N ASP A 67 3.89 -18.82 16.48
CA ASP A 67 3.74 -20.14 15.88
C ASP A 67 4.48 -20.28 14.54
N LEU A 68 4.60 -19.19 13.78
CA LEU A 68 5.25 -19.18 12.48
C LEU A 68 6.77 -19.01 12.54
N ALA A 69 7.27 -18.21 13.49
CA ALA A 69 8.63 -17.68 13.46
C ALA A 69 9.47 -18.01 14.70
N ASP A 70 8.87 -18.28 15.85
CA ASP A 70 9.57 -18.73 17.06
C ASP A 70 9.94 -20.22 16.86
N ASP A 71 11.11 -20.46 16.29
CA ASP A 71 11.56 -21.79 15.87
C ASP A 71 12.10 -22.59 17.06
N ASP A 72 12.75 -21.93 18.02
CA ASP A 72 13.31 -22.58 19.22
C ASP A 72 12.36 -22.67 20.42
N LYS A 73 11.19 -22.01 20.32
CA LYS A 73 10.10 -22.00 21.31
C LYS A 73 10.51 -21.40 22.64
N ASP A 74 11.39 -20.40 22.63
CA ASP A 74 11.79 -19.65 23.81
C ASP A 74 10.78 -18.53 24.19
N GLY A 75 9.74 -18.33 23.37
CA GLY A 75 8.71 -17.32 23.57
C GLY A 75 9.12 -15.93 23.07
N LYS A 76 10.18 -15.85 22.25
CA LYS A 76 10.69 -14.64 21.63
C LYS A 76 10.97 -14.93 20.16
N ILE A 77 11.06 -13.88 19.37
CA ILE A 77 11.51 -13.98 17.99
C ILE A 77 12.73 -13.10 17.83
N SER A 78 13.87 -13.73 17.62
CA SER A 78 15.10 -13.06 17.23
C SER A 78 15.01 -12.50 15.80
N THR A 79 15.90 -11.56 15.48
CA THR A 79 15.99 -11.02 14.12
C THR A 79 16.27 -12.10 13.06
N GLU A 80 17.04 -13.14 13.41
CA GLU A 80 17.37 -14.22 12.47
C GLU A 80 16.19 -15.17 12.24
N GLU A 81 15.42 -15.48 13.28
CA GLU A 81 14.17 -16.22 13.17
C GLU A 81 13.14 -15.48 12.30
N PHE A 82 12.97 -14.18 12.55
CA PHE A 82 12.09 -13.35 11.74
C PHE A 82 12.53 -13.35 10.25
N LYS A 83 13.83 -13.20 9.98
CA LYS A 83 14.39 -13.30 8.61
C LYS A 83 14.10 -14.67 7.98
N GLY A 84 14.26 -15.75 8.75
CA GLY A 84 13.96 -17.12 8.33
C GLY A 84 12.50 -17.27 7.91
N ALA A 85 11.57 -16.81 8.77
CA ALA A 85 10.15 -16.83 8.52
C ALA A 85 9.77 -16.02 7.26
N VAL A 86 10.30 -14.80 7.10
CA VAL A 86 10.04 -13.95 5.91
C VAL A 86 10.52 -14.61 4.62
N LYS A 87 11.73 -15.22 4.62
CA LYS A 87 12.25 -15.95 3.45
C LYS A 87 11.36 -17.12 3.06
N LYS A 88 10.86 -17.87 4.04
CA LYS A 88 10.01 -19.06 3.83
C LYS A 88 8.61 -18.68 3.33
N THR A 89 8.06 -17.59 3.83
CA THR A 89 6.62 -17.31 3.70
C THR A 89 6.28 -16.21 2.72
N CYS A 90 7.15 -15.20 2.53
CA CYS A 90 6.81 -13.98 1.79
C CYS A 90 7.67 -13.76 0.54
N VAL A 91 8.95 -14.14 0.57
CA VAL A 91 9.87 -13.89 -0.56
C VAL A 91 9.40 -14.62 -1.81
N GLY A 92 9.25 -13.87 -2.92
CA GLY A 92 8.84 -14.41 -4.21
C GLY A 92 7.35 -14.72 -4.34
N LYS A 93 6.51 -14.36 -3.36
CA LYS A 93 5.07 -14.56 -3.40
C LYS A 93 4.31 -13.24 -3.56
N PRO A 94 3.15 -13.23 -4.25
CA PRO A 94 2.23 -12.10 -4.20
C PRO A 94 1.62 -11.97 -2.79
N TYR A 95 1.10 -10.78 -2.45
CA TYR A 95 0.48 -10.52 -1.15
C TYR A 95 -0.60 -11.54 -0.78
N ASP A 96 -1.42 -11.95 -1.76
CA ASP A 96 -2.46 -12.97 -1.55
C ASP A 96 -1.91 -14.32 -1.07
N GLY A 97 -0.65 -14.62 -1.37
CA GLY A 97 0.05 -15.83 -0.92
C GLY A 97 0.72 -15.70 0.46
N PHE A 98 0.58 -14.57 1.16
CA PHE A 98 1.16 -14.36 2.49
C PHE A 98 0.32 -15.08 3.56
N PRO A 99 0.93 -15.50 4.68
CA PRO A 99 0.20 -16.04 5.83
C PRO A 99 -0.86 -15.07 6.34
N GLN A 100 -1.99 -15.59 6.82
CA GLN A 100 -3.09 -14.76 7.34
C GLN A 100 -2.62 -13.83 8.48
N ALA A 101 -1.80 -14.35 9.38
CA ALA A 101 -1.16 -13.57 10.44
C ALA A 101 -0.43 -12.34 9.92
N MET A 102 0.37 -12.51 8.86
CA MET A 102 1.15 -11.43 8.26
C MET A 102 0.25 -10.41 7.58
N LYS A 103 -0.82 -10.84 6.93
CA LYS A 103 -1.83 -9.94 6.34
C LYS A 103 -2.55 -9.13 7.42
N ALA A 104 -3.05 -9.81 8.45
CA ALA A 104 -3.71 -9.17 9.60
C ALA A 104 -2.77 -8.16 10.29
N PHE A 105 -1.48 -8.50 10.38
CA PHE A 105 -0.46 -7.62 10.93
C PHE A 105 -0.24 -6.35 10.09
N ILE A 106 -0.17 -6.49 8.76
CA ILE A 106 -0.05 -5.37 7.82
C ILE A 106 -1.28 -4.47 7.90
N GLU A 107 -2.48 -5.06 7.94
CA GLU A 107 -3.75 -4.34 8.08
C GLU A 107 -3.85 -3.58 9.41
N ALA A 108 -3.43 -4.19 10.52
CA ALA A 108 -3.38 -3.54 11.82
C ALA A 108 -2.41 -2.34 11.81
N ASN A 109 -1.24 -2.48 11.18
CA ASN A 109 -0.31 -1.36 11.03
C ASN A 109 -0.89 -0.24 10.17
N PHE A 110 -1.55 -0.58 9.06
CA PHE A 110 -2.20 0.42 8.21
C PHE A 110 -3.21 1.26 9.01
N LYS A 111 -4.11 0.59 9.74
CA LYS A 111 -5.13 1.26 10.59
C LYS A 111 -4.54 2.15 11.68
N MET A 112 -3.34 1.84 12.18
CA MET A 112 -2.66 2.70 13.16
C MET A 112 -2.06 3.97 12.55
N ILE A 113 -1.77 3.96 11.24
CA ILE A 113 -1.18 5.09 10.51
C ILE A 113 -2.26 5.96 9.88
N ASP A 114 -3.33 5.35 9.38
CA ASP A 114 -4.53 6.00 8.84
C ASP A 114 -5.37 6.61 9.99
N LEU A 115 -4.94 7.79 10.45
CA LEU A 115 -5.47 8.45 11.65
C LEU A 115 -6.88 8.99 11.45
N ASN A 116 -7.23 9.33 10.22
CA ASN A 116 -8.56 9.83 9.87
C ASN A 116 -9.50 8.71 9.34
N SER A 117 -8.98 7.49 9.16
CA SER A 117 -9.71 6.33 8.65
C SER A 117 -10.31 6.56 7.27
N ASP A 118 -9.62 7.32 6.41
CA ASP A 118 -10.03 7.58 5.03
C ASP A 118 -9.52 6.52 4.04
N GLY A 119 -8.71 5.57 4.51
CA GLY A 119 -8.13 4.51 3.69
C GLY A 119 -6.89 4.93 2.92
N VAL A 120 -6.29 6.09 3.22
CA VAL A 120 -5.11 6.63 2.54
C VAL A 120 -4.09 7.17 3.55
N ILE A 121 -2.85 6.68 3.50
CA ILE A 121 -1.76 7.29 4.27
C ILE A 121 -1.28 8.55 3.55
N ASN A 122 -1.70 9.70 4.06
CA ASN A 122 -1.26 11.00 3.53
C ASN A 122 0.12 11.42 4.09
N LEU A 123 0.66 12.56 3.62
CA LEU A 123 1.98 13.05 4.05
C LEU A 123 2.05 13.34 5.55
N GLU A 124 0.99 13.87 6.16
CA GLU A 124 0.96 14.22 7.58
C GLU A 124 0.98 12.97 8.46
N GLU A 125 0.21 11.96 8.09
CA GLU A 125 0.18 10.64 8.74
C GLU A 125 1.50 9.90 8.58
N TYR A 126 2.08 9.94 7.38
CA TYR A 126 3.40 9.37 7.11
C TYR A 126 4.48 10.04 7.99
N ARG A 127 4.47 11.38 8.07
CA ARG A 127 5.37 12.13 8.97
C ARG A 127 5.18 11.70 10.41
N TYR A 128 3.94 11.72 10.91
CA TYR A 128 3.61 11.34 12.28
C TYR A 128 4.10 9.93 12.60
N ASN A 129 3.89 8.97 11.70
CA ASN A 129 4.38 7.62 11.86
C ASN A 129 5.92 7.55 11.93
N CYS A 130 6.63 8.22 11.01
CA CYS A 130 8.08 8.21 10.99
C CYS A 130 8.68 8.84 12.25
N ILE A 131 8.27 10.07 12.61
CA ILE A 131 8.88 10.79 13.74
C ILE A 131 8.64 10.12 15.10
N THR A 132 7.59 9.29 15.21
CA THR A 132 7.27 8.55 16.43
C THR A 132 7.96 7.20 16.51
N ARG A 133 8.78 6.82 15.52
CA ARG A 133 9.49 5.53 15.44
C ARG A 133 10.98 5.69 15.19
N ILE A 134 11.38 6.74 14.50
CA ILE A 134 12.77 7.05 14.19
C ILE A 134 13.11 8.48 14.60
N ALA A 135 14.33 8.67 15.12
CA ALA A 135 14.86 9.99 15.37
C ALA A 135 15.27 10.62 14.02
N VAL A 136 14.66 11.75 13.69
CA VAL A 136 14.96 12.54 12.50
C VAL A 136 15.22 13.97 12.93
N ASP A 137 16.31 14.56 12.45
CA ASP A 137 16.73 15.94 12.75
C ASP A 137 16.19 16.97 11.75
N ASP A 138 15.81 16.53 10.54
CA ASP A 138 15.12 17.35 9.53
C ASP A 138 13.93 16.59 8.93
N ILE A 139 12.72 17.17 9.05
CA ILE A 139 11.48 16.61 8.51
C ILE A 139 11.52 16.48 6.97
N LYS A 140 12.36 17.26 6.28
CA LYS A 140 12.51 17.17 4.82
C LYS A 140 12.98 15.80 4.36
N VAL A 141 13.75 15.07 5.18
CA VAL A 141 14.17 13.71 4.84
C VAL A 141 12.96 12.78 4.70
N VAL A 142 11.96 12.97 5.57
CA VAL A 142 10.69 12.20 5.54
C VAL A 142 9.85 12.61 4.34
N ASP A 143 9.75 13.91 4.06
CA ASP A 143 9.04 14.43 2.89
C ASP A 143 9.63 13.90 1.58
N GLU A 144 10.94 13.90 1.47
CA GLU A 144 11.63 13.35 0.30
C GLU A 144 11.39 11.85 0.16
N ALA A 145 11.37 11.08 1.25
CA ALA A 145 11.05 9.66 1.22
C ALA A 145 9.62 9.41 0.72
N TYR A 146 8.64 10.14 1.25
CA TYR A 146 7.26 10.09 0.79
C TYR A 146 7.13 10.47 -0.69
N ASN A 147 7.76 11.58 -1.08
CA ASN A 147 7.77 12.05 -2.45
C ASN A 147 8.44 11.04 -3.39
N ARG A 148 9.53 10.38 -3.00
CA ARG A 148 10.14 9.31 -3.80
C ARG A 148 9.17 8.14 -4.00
N LEU A 149 8.43 7.75 -2.96
CA LEU A 149 7.42 6.69 -3.03
C LEU A 149 6.29 7.07 -4.01
N LEU A 150 5.76 8.29 -3.90
CA LEU A 150 4.75 8.81 -4.82
C LEU A 150 5.29 8.98 -6.25
N ASN A 151 6.50 9.50 -6.39
CA ASN A 151 7.12 9.77 -7.68
C ASN A 151 7.46 8.48 -8.42
N ALA A 152 7.77 7.39 -7.73
CA ALA A 152 7.95 6.09 -8.39
C ALA A 152 6.66 5.62 -9.07
N MET A 153 5.52 5.75 -8.39
CA MET A 153 4.20 5.44 -8.98
C MET A 153 3.87 6.41 -10.13
N LYS A 154 4.07 7.72 -9.92
CA LYS A 154 3.84 8.73 -10.98
C LYS A 154 4.72 8.47 -12.20
N ALA A 155 5.99 8.15 -12.02
CA ALA A 155 6.92 7.84 -13.10
C ALA A 155 6.50 6.57 -13.86
N PHE A 156 6.00 5.55 -13.16
CA PHE A 156 5.44 4.36 -13.80
C PHE A 156 4.18 4.68 -14.63
N ILE A 157 3.26 5.47 -14.07
CA ILE A 157 2.04 5.90 -14.75
C ILE A 157 2.39 6.79 -15.96
N GLU A 158 3.33 7.72 -15.82
CA GLU A 158 3.84 8.57 -16.90
C GLU A 158 4.52 7.77 -18.00
N ALA A 159 5.30 6.75 -17.64
CA ALA A 159 5.90 5.84 -18.62
C ALA A 159 4.82 5.07 -19.39
N ASN A 160 3.76 4.59 -18.71
CA ASN A 160 2.62 3.98 -19.37
C ASN A 160 1.90 4.95 -20.30
N PHE A 161 1.63 6.17 -19.83
CA PHE A 161 1.01 7.22 -20.65
C PHE A 161 1.81 7.46 -21.93
N LYS A 162 3.13 7.65 -21.84
CA LYS A 162 4.01 7.86 -22.99
C LYS A 162 4.08 6.67 -23.96
N MET A 163 3.82 5.45 -23.49
CA MET A 163 3.74 4.29 -24.38
C MET A 163 2.41 4.24 -25.16
N ILE A 164 1.36 4.91 -24.66
CA ILE A 164 0.04 4.96 -25.29
C ILE A 164 -0.09 6.20 -26.17
N ASP A 165 0.44 7.34 -25.73
CA ASP A 165 0.57 8.59 -26.49
C ASP A 165 1.64 8.42 -27.60
N LEU A 166 1.24 7.75 -28.68
CA LEU A 166 2.11 7.31 -29.77
C LEU A 166 2.64 8.49 -30.57
N ASN A 167 1.84 9.55 -30.71
CA ASN A 167 2.23 10.73 -31.46
C ASN A 167 2.92 11.80 -30.58
N SER A 168 2.97 11.60 -29.26
CA SER A 168 3.57 12.51 -28.27
C SER A 168 2.91 13.89 -28.25
N ASP A 169 1.60 13.96 -28.51
CA ASP A 169 0.82 15.21 -28.44
C ASP A 169 0.34 15.54 -27.01
N GLY A 170 0.57 14.63 -26.07
CA GLY A 170 0.20 14.79 -24.66
C GLY A 170 -1.25 14.43 -24.35
N VAL A 171 -1.97 13.80 -25.28
CA VAL A 171 -3.38 13.41 -25.16
C VAL A 171 -3.60 12.00 -25.72
N ILE A 172 -4.03 11.06 -24.88
CA ILE A 172 -4.47 9.75 -25.36
C ILE A 172 -5.83 9.89 -26.04
N ASN A 173 -5.82 9.81 -27.37
CA ASN A 173 -7.03 9.85 -28.18
C ASN A 173 -7.65 8.44 -28.37
N LEU A 174 -8.79 8.36 -29.07
CA LEU A 174 -9.50 7.09 -29.29
C LEU A 174 -8.67 6.06 -30.08
N GLU A 175 -7.88 6.51 -31.06
CA GLU A 175 -7.08 5.61 -31.91
C GLU A 175 -5.94 4.96 -31.13
N GLU A 176 -5.26 5.75 -30.30
CA GLU A 176 -4.20 5.28 -29.39
C GLU A 176 -4.74 4.35 -28.32
N TYR A 177 -5.88 4.68 -27.73
CA TYR A 177 -6.56 3.82 -26.78
C TYR A 177 -6.97 2.48 -27.40
N ARG A 178 -7.54 2.49 -28.62
CA ARG A 178 -7.85 1.27 -29.37
C ARG A 178 -6.61 0.43 -29.60
N TYR A 179 -5.54 1.04 -30.12
CA TYR A 179 -4.27 0.36 -30.37
C TYR A 179 -3.71 -0.28 -29.09
N ASN A 180 -3.77 0.44 -27.97
CA ASN A 180 -3.32 -0.12 -26.69
C ASN A 180 -4.18 -1.31 -26.23
N CYS A 181 -5.50 -1.23 -26.37
CA CYS A 181 -6.40 -2.31 -25.99
C CYS A 181 -6.19 -3.55 -26.88
N ILE A 182 -6.26 -3.40 -28.20
CA ILE A 182 -6.21 -4.55 -29.13
C ILE A 182 -4.86 -5.29 -29.14
N THR A 183 -3.80 -4.66 -28.64
CA THR A 183 -2.49 -5.31 -28.48
C THR A 183 -2.40 -6.17 -27.20
N ARG A 184 -3.34 -6.00 -26.26
CA ARG A 184 -3.33 -6.65 -24.94
C ARG A 184 -4.50 -7.60 -24.73
N ILE A 185 -5.65 -7.29 -25.31
CA ILE A 185 -6.90 -8.05 -25.16
C ILE A 185 -7.44 -8.47 -26.52
N ALA A 186 -8.00 -9.68 -26.58
CA ALA A 186 -8.72 -10.16 -27.76
C ALA A 186 -10.14 -9.60 -27.75
N VAL A 187 -10.49 -8.83 -28.77
CA VAL A 187 -11.84 -8.27 -28.96
C VAL A 187 -12.36 -8.64 -30.34
N ASP A 188 -13.63 -9.02 -30.43
CA ASP A 188 -14.32 -9.40 -31.68
C ASP A 188 -15.11 -8.24 -32.30
N ASP A 189 -15.53 -7.25 -31.51
CA ASP A 189 -16.10 -5.99 -31.96
C ASP A 189 -15.35 -4.79 -31.37
N ILE A 190 -14.79 -3.93 -32.23
CA ILE A 190 -14.05 -2.74 -31.79
C ILE A 190 -14.95 -1.74 -31.05
N LYS A 191 -16.27 -1.77 -31.26
CA LYS A 191 -17.21 -0.87 -30.59
C LYS A 191 -17.18 -1.00 -29.08
N VAL A 192 -16.89 -2.19 -28.55
CA VAL A 192 -16.79 -2.37 -27.09
C VAL A 192 -15.62 -1.56 -26.50
N VAL A 193 -14.56 -1.36 -27.29
CA VAL A 193 -13.42 -0.51 -26.93
C VAL A 193 -13.80 0.96 -27.04
N ASP A 194 -14.57 1.35 -28.04
CA ASP A 194 -15.07 2.72 -28.19
C ASP A 194 -15.99 3.13 -27.04
N GLU A 195 -16.88 2.23 -26.63
CA GLU A 195 -17.79 2.45 -25.51
C GLU A 195 -17.00 2.57 -24.20
N ALA A 196 -16.01 1.70 -23.99
CA ALA A 196 -15.10 1.77 -22.85
C ALA A 196 -14.33 3.10 -22.79
N TYR A 197 -13.86 3.59 -23.94
CA TYR A 197 -13.20 4.90 -24.04
C TYR A 197 -14.15 6.04 -23.76
N ASN A 198 -15.33 6.05 -24.38
CA ASN A 198 -16.33 7.11 -24.20
C ASN A 198 -16.80 7.20 -22.74
N ARG A 199 -16.82 6.08 -22.03
CA ARG A 199 -17.11 6.02 -20.59
C ARG A 199 -16.02 6.71 -19.75
N LEU A 200 -14.74 6.64 -20.15
CA LEU A 200 -13.64 7.31 -19.43
C LEU A 200 -13.76 8.83 -19.47
N LEU A 201 -14.23 9.37 -20.59
CA LEU A 201 -14.19 10.80 -20.85
C LEU A 201 -15.26 11.58 -20.07
N ASN A 202 -14.84 12.67 -19.46
CA ASN A 202 -15.73 13.76 -19.07
C ASN A 202 -15.76 14.86 -20.17
N ASP A 203 -16.50 15.94 -19.93
CA ASP A 203 -16.65 17.02 -20.91
C ASP A 203 -15.36 17.81 -21.19
N ASP A 204 -14.45 17.91 -20.22
CA ASP A 204 -13.14 18.55 -20.44
C ASP A 204 -12.23 17.66 -21.28
N ASP A 205 -12.22 16.34 -21.00
CA ASP A 205 -11.48 15.34 -21.77
C ASP A 205 -11.92 15.39 -23.25
N ARG A 206 -13.24 15.41 -23.50
CA ARG A 206 -13.79 15.52 -24.86
C ARG A 206 -13.37 16.80 -25.57
N LYS A 207 -13.35 17.94 -24.87
CA LYS A 207 -12.93 19.24 -25.45
C LYS A 207 -11.45 19.25 -25.81
N ARG A 208 -10.62 18.52 -25.06
CA ARG A 208 -9.18 18.38 -25.31
C ARG A 208 -8.84 17.32 -26.37
N GLY A 209 -9.83 16.56 -26.83
CA GLY A 209 -9.66 15.49 -27.81
C GLY A 209 -9.24 14.14 -27.20
N GLY A 210 -9.23 14.02 -25.88
CA GLY A 210 -8.88 12.77 -25.19
C GLY A 210 -8.34 12.98 -23.77
N LEU A 211 -7.62 11.98 -23.26
CA LEU A 211 -7.13 11.96 -21.89
C LEU A 211 -5.74 12.59 -21.80
N THR A 212 -5.63 13.68 -21.04
CA THR A 212 -4.33 14.23 -20.64
C THR A 212 -3.66 13.33 -19.60
N LEU A 213 -2.34 13.50 -19.40
CA LEU A 213 -1.61 12.80 -18.32
C LEU A 213 -2.26 12.97 -16.94
N ALA A 214 -2.71 14.17 -16.60
CA ALA A 214 -3.33 14.44 -15.31
C ALA A 214 -4.63 13.63 -15.12
N ARG A 215 -5.44 13.54 -16.17
CA ARG A 215 -6.68 12.75 -16.16
C ARG A 215 -6.41 11.25 -16.17
N TYR A 216 -5.39 10.81 -16.90
CA TYR A 216 -4.91 9.44 -16.86
C TYR A 216 -4.45 9.02 -15.45
N GLN A 217 -3.70 9.87 -14.74
CA GLN A 217 -3.29 9.63 -13.35
C GLN A 217 -4.48 9.46 -12.40
N GLU A 218 -5.51 10.30 -12.52
CA GLU A 218 -6.72 10.21 -11.72
C GLU A 218 -7.47 8.90 -11.98
N LEU A 219 -7.72 8.57 -13.25
CA LEU A 219 -8.38 7.32 -13.65
C LEU A 219 -7.59 6.09 -13.20
N TYR A 220 -6.26 6.15 -13.27
CA TYR A 220 -5.38 5.06 -12.82
C TYR A 220 -5.51 4.81 -11.32
N SER A 221 -5.58 5.89 -10.53
CA SER A 221 -5.80 5.77 -9.08
C SER A 221 -7.14 5.11 -8.76
N HIS A 222 -8.21 5.48 -9.49
CA HIS A 222 -9.51 4.86 -9.34
C HIS A 222 -9.54 3.40 -9.78
N TYR A 223 -8.86 3.06 -10.89
CA TYR A 223 -8.79 1.68 -11.38
C TYR A 223 -8.15 0.73 -10.35
N LEU A 224 -7.13 1.17 -9.61
CA LEU A 224 -6.47 0.34 -8.61
C LEU A 224 -7.12 0.40 -7.22
N GLY A 225 -7.60 1.57 -6.80
CA GLY A 225 -8.03 1.81 -5.42
C GLY A 225 -9.54 1.89 -5.21
N GLY A 226 -10.33 2.05 -6.28
CA GLY A 226 -11.78 2.20 -6.18
C GLY A 226 -12.51 0.85 -6.18
N THR A 227 -13.53 0.72 -5.32
CA THR A 227 -14.45 -0.43 -5.31
C THR A 227 -15.78 -0.15 -6.02
N ASP A 228 -16.02 1.11 -6.42
CA ASP A 228 -17.23 1.50 -7.16
C ASP A 228 -17.08 1.13 -8.65
N GLU A 229 -17.73 0.05 -9.05
CA GLU A 229 -17.79 -0.42 -10.44
C GLU A 229 -18.41 0.60 -11.40
N LYS A 230 -19.10 1.63 -10.90
CA LYS A 230 -19.65 2.71 -11.73
C LYS A 230 -18.60 3.74 -12.12
N ASN A 231 -17.50 3.87 -11.37
CA ASN A 231 -16.46 4.85 -11.65
C ASN A 231 -15.90 4.64 -13.08
N PRO A 232 -15.79 5.70 -13.90
CA PRO A 232 -15.20 5.60 -15.24
C PRO A 232 -13.84 4.91 -15.29
N GLY A 233 -13.03 5.09 -14.24
CA GLY A 233 -11.69 4.54 -14.11
C GLY A 233 -11.62 3.05 -14.39
N VAL A 234 -12.66 2.26 -14.09
CA VAL A 234 -12.69 0.79 -14.27
C VAL A 234 -12.48 0.32 -15.72
N THR A 235 -12.65 1.20 -16.71
CA THR A 235 -12.39 0.87 -18.13
C THR A 235 -11.05 1.41 -18.64
N LEU A 236 -10.15 1.87 -17.77
CA LEU A 236 -8.89 2.52 -18.18
C LEU A 236 -8.01 1.64 -19.08
N PHE A 237 -8.03 0.32 -18.89
CA PHE A 237 -7.23 -0.62 -19.68
C PHE A 237 -8.04 -1.42 -20.70
N GLY A 238 -9.22 -0.92 -21.07
CA GLY A 238 -10.13 -1.58 -21.99
C GLY A 238 -11.29 -2.28 -21.28
N PRO A 239 -12.21 -2.90 -22.05
CA PRO A 239 -13.26 -3.74 -21.49
C PRO A 239 -12.64 -4.98 -20.84
N LEU A 240 -13.13 -5.32 -19.63
CA LEU A 240 -12.80 -6.57 -18.96
C LEU A 240 -13.75 -7.66 -19.47
N THR A 241 -13.20 -8.74 -20.01
CA THR A 241 -13.96 -9.94 -20.34
C THR A 241 -14.01 -10.86 -19.11
N ASN A 242 -15.20 -11.36 -18.76
CA ASN A 242 -15.37 -12.41 -17.76
C ASN A 242 -14.72 -13.73 -18.19
#